data_AF-A0A1E1L442-F1
#
_entry.id   AF-A0A1E1L442-F1
#
_cell.length_a   1.000
_cell.length_b   1.000
_cell.length_c   1.000
_cell.angle_alpha   90.00
_cell.angle_beta   90.00
_cell.angle_gamma   90.00
#
_symmetry.space_group_name_H-M   'P 1'
#
loop_
_entity.id
_entity.type
_entity.pdbx_description
1 polymer ?
#
loop_
_entity_poly.entity_id
_entity_poly.type
_entity_poly.pdbx_seq_one_letter_code
_entity_poly.pdbx_strand_id
1 'polypeptide(L)'
;MEVLLGAWREALRADRAGVELVRIRAELQHDFYDHITAVLRGIESTSRLLRDLYDLFPIYRSRVPMIVYYLDITLPSIEKTIKLMMAYIDNEAFPARTQWTLMVERLGDQGGMSLPTRFVMYVDLLVQLVRLLSRHVQTFPKFVNWSIMNLTGVSSALRSTIPPLWNYYA
;
A
#
# COMPACT_ATOMS: atom_id res chain seq x y z
N MET A 1 20.03 8.85 -6.38
CA MET A 1 20.00 7.43 -6.82
C MET A 1 19.82 6.46 -5.66
N GLU A 2 20.33 6.77 -4.46
CA GLU A 2 20.21 5.88 -3.27
C GLU A 2 18.77 5.55 -2.89
N VAL A 3 17.85 6.53 -2.97
CA VAL A 3 16.43 6.35 -2.65
C VAL A 3 15.73 5.33 -3.57
N LEU A 4 16.08 5.32 -4.86
CA LEU A 4 15.51 4.38 -5.83
C LEU A 4 15.94 2.95 -5.50
N LEU A 5 17.23 2.77 -5.19
CA LEU A 5 17.76 1.49 -4.71
C LEU A 5 17.19 1.12 -3.34
N GLY A 6 16.89 2.11 -2.49
CA GLY A 6 16.20 1.95 -1.22
C GLY A 6 14.81 1.35 -1.40
N ALA A 7 14.00 1.88 -2.33
CA ALA A 7 12.67 1.36 -2.62
C ALA A 7 12.71 -0.12 -3.07
N TRP A 8 13.64 -0.47 -3.97
CA TRP A 8 13.83 -1.84 -4.41
C TRP A 8 14.26 -2.78 -3.27
N ARG A 9 15.26 -2.37 -2.48
CA ARG A 9 15.72 -3.15 -1.31
C ARG A 9 14.61 -3.35 -0.30
N GLU A 10 13.79 -2.34 -0.08
CA GLU A 10 12.65 -2.43 0.84
C GLU A 10 11.57 -3.36 0.29
N ALA A 11 11.34 -3.37 -1.02
CA ALA A 11 10.43 -4.33 -1.63
C ALA A 11 10.86 -5.78 -1.38
N LEU A 12 12.15 -6.08 -1.56
CA LEU A 12 12.70 -7.42 -1.26
C LEU A 12 12.55 -7.80 0.22
N ARG A 13 12.73 -6.82 1.11
CA ARG A 13 12.54 -7.04 2.55
C ARG A 13 11.08 -7.30 2.90
N ALA A 14 10.17 -6.55 2.28
CA ALA A 14 8.73 -6.77 2.39
C ALA A 14 8.34 -8.17 1.90
N ASP A 15 8.86 -8.61 0.75
CA ASP A 15 8.64 -9.97 0.23
C ASP A 15 9.10 -11.04 1.24
N ARG A 16 10.29 -10.88 1.83
CA ARG A 16 10.78 -11.80 2.88
C ARG A 16 9.86 -11.81 4.10
N ALA A 17 9.44 -10.65 4.59
CA ALA A 17 8.51 -10.55 5.72
C ALA A 17 7.17 -11.23 5.41
N GLY A 18 6.69 -11.11 4.16
CA GLY A 18 5.48 -11.78 3.69
C GLY A 18 5.60 -13.30 3.78
N VAL A 19 6.70 -13.88 3.29
CA VAL A 19 6.96 -15.33 3.33
C VAL A 19 6.93 -15.86 4.77
N GLU A 20 7.64 -15.21 5.67
CA GLU A 20 7.68 -15.66 7.08
C GLU A 20 6.33 -15.47 7.79
N LEU A 21 5.56 -14.43 7.44
CA LEU A 21 4.20 -14.29 7.97
C LEU A 21 3.24 -15.36 7.45
N VAL A 22 3.42 -15.88 6.23
CA VAL A 22 2.65 -17.05 5.75
C VAL A 22 2.94 -18.25 6.63
N ARG A 23 4.21 -18.49 6.98
CA ARG A 23 4.63 -19.57 7.89
C ARG A 23 3.98 -19.41 9.27
N ILE A 24 4.09 -18.22 9.87
CA ILE A 24 3.45 -17.92 11.17
C ILE A 24 1.93 -18.15 11.10
N ARG A 25 1.26 -17.72 10.02
CA ARG A 25 -0.18 -17.93 9.82
C ARG A 25 -0.56 -19.41 9.82
N ALA A 26 0.26 -20.27 9.22
CA ALA A 26 -0.01 -21.71 9.15
C ALA A 26 0.02 -22.39 10.53
N GLU A 27 0.75 -21.82 11.50
CA GLU A 27 0.87 -22.33 12.87
C GLU A 27 -0.13 -21.67 13.85
N LEU A 28 -0.84 -20.63 13.41
CA LEU A 28 -1.81 -19.89 14.23
C LEU A 28 -3.20 -20.54 14.21
N GLN A 29 -4.00 -20.26 15.23
CA GLN A 29 -5.42 -20.64 15.28
C GLN A 29 -6.28 -19.73 14.40
N HIS A 30 -7.46 -20.21 14.00
CA HIS A 30 -8.39 -19.50 13.11
C HIS A 30 -8.77 -18.10 13.60
N ASP A 31 -8.81 -17.86 14.90
CA ASP A 31 -9.16 -16.56 15.49
C ASP A 31 -8.24 -15.41 15.06
N PHE A 32 -7.00 -15.71 14.63
CA PHE A 32 -6.03 -14.70 14.18
C PHE A 32 -6.02 -14.48 12.66
N TYR A 33 -6.75 -15.30 11.89
CA TYR A 33 -6.63 -15.37 10.43
C TYR A 33 -6.97 -14.05 9.73
N ASP A 34 -8.02 -13.36 10.17
CA ASP A 34 -8.43 -12.10 9.56
C ASP A 34 -7.37 -11.00 9.78
N HIS A 35 -6.86 -10.89 11.02
CA HIS A 35 -5.89 -9.87 11.37
C HIS A 35 -4.54 -10.09 10.69
N ILE A 36 -4.03 -11.32 10.67
CA ILE A 36 -2.77 -11.64 9.97
C ILE A 36 -2.91 -11.53 8.46
N THR A 37 -4.05 -11.92 7.89
CA THR A 37 -4.30 -11.78 6.45
C THR A 37 -4.36 -10.32 6.04
N ALA A 38 -4.90 -9.42 6.87
CA ALA A 38 -4.89 -7.99 6.59
C ALA A 38 -3.47 -7.42 6.53
N VAL A 39 -2.60 -7.76 7.50
CA VAL A 39 -1.19 -7.34 7.50
C VAL A 39 -0.44 -7.93 6.30
N LEU A 40 -0.67 -9.21 6.00
CA LEU A 40 -0.03 -9.91 4.89
C LEU A 40 -0.35 -9.24 3.54
N ARG A 41 -1.63 -8.95 3.26
CA ARG A 41 -2.05 -8.23 2.06
C ARG A 41 -1.44 -6.84 1.96
N GLY A 42 -1.29 -6.17 3.09
CA GLY A 42 -0.64 -4.87 3.20
C GLY A 42 0.84 -4.94 2.78
N ILE A 43 1.57 -5.92 3.30
CA ILE A 43 2.99 -6.16 2.95
C ILE A 43 3.15 -6.53 1.48
N GLU A 44 2.35 -7.48 0.98
CA GLU A 44 2.40 -7.91 -0.43
C GLU A 44 2.14 -6.74 -1.38
N SER A 45 1.14 -5.91 -1.07
CA SER A 45 0.83 -4.71 -1.85
C SER A 45 1.94 -3.67 -1.77
N THR A 46 2.52 -3.47 -0.59
CA THR A 46 3.65 -2.55 -0.37
C THR A 46 4.87 -2.98 -1.19
N SER A 47 5.24 -4.26 -1.13
CA SER A 47 6.32 -4.83 -1.93
C SER A 47 6.09 -4.61 -3.42
N ARG A 48 4.92 -5.02 -3.93
CA ARG A 48 4.58 -4.88 -5.35
C ARG A 48 4.69 -3.43 -5.82
N LEU A 49 4.10 -2.48 -5.07
CA LEU A 49 4.11 -1.07 -5.47
C LEU A 49 5.51 -0.45 -5.41
N LEU A 50 6.36 -0.86 -4.47
CA LEU A 50 7.75 -0.41 -4.43
C LEU A 50 8.55 -0.93 -5.63
N ARG A 51 8.32 -2.18 -6.07
CA ARG A 51 8.90 -2.72 -7.32
C ARG A 51 8.37 -1.98 -8.54
N ASP A 52 7.06 -1.77 -8.62
CA ASP A 52 6.43 -1.03 -9.72
C ASP A 52 7.02 0.39 -9.84
N LEU A 53 7.19 1.10 -8.71
CA LEU A 53 7.84 2.41 -8.70
C LEU A 53 9.28 2.34 -9.25
N TYR A 54 10.05 1.35 -8.78
CA TYR A 54 11.41 1.15 -9.24
C TYR A 54 11.50 0.93 -10.76
N ASP A 55 10.64 0.06 -11.29
CA ASP A 55 10.58 -0.29 -12.71
C ASP A 55 10.12 0.88 -13.58
N LEU A 56 9.32 1.79 -13.02
CA LEU A 56 8.81 2.98 -13.71
C LEU A 56 9.78 4.16 -13.72
N PHE A 57 10.78 4.21 -12.83
CA PHE A 57 11.73 5.34 -12.77
C PHE A 57 12.52 5.58 -14.06
N PRO A 58 13.05 4.55 -14.74
CA PRO A 58 13.77 4.75 -16.01
C PRO A 58 12.88 5.30 -17.12
N ILE A 59 11.57 5.02 -17.06
CA ILE A 59 10.57 5.41 -18.07
C ILE A 59 10.18 6.89 -17.89
N TYR A 60 9.90 7.32 -16.65
CA TYR A 60 9.37 8.65 -16.35
C TYR A 60 10.39 9.58 -15.69
N ARG A 61 11.60 9.67 -16.27
CA ARG A 61 12.77 10.39 -15.69
C ARG A 61 12.47 11.83 -15.25
N SER A 62 11.62 12.56 -15.98
CA SER A 62 11.29 13.96 -15.68
C SER A 62 10.52 14.14 -14.36
N ARG A 63 9.86 13.10 -13.86
CA ARG A 63 9.03 13.14 -12.64
C ARG A 63 9.66 12.43 -11.45
N VAL A 64 10.74 11.70 -11.68
CA VAL A 64 11.50 11.02 -10.63
C VAL A 64 11.86 11.94 -9.47
N PRO A 65 12.32 13.20 -9.66
CA PRO A 65 12.66 14.08 -8.54
C PRO A 65 11.50 14.31 -7.57
N MET A 66 10.28 14.44 -8.08
CA MET A 66 9.09 14.64 -7.27
C MET A 66 8.74 13.39 -6.46
N ILE A 67 8.84 12.20 -7.08
CA ILE A 67 8.58 10.94 -6.39
C ILE A 67 9.65 10.67 -5.33
N VAL A 68 10.92 10.94 -5.65
CA VAL A 68 12.04 10.80 -4.71
C VAL A 68 11.82 11.66 -3.47
N TYR A 69 11.36 12.91 -3.62
CA TYR A 69 11.05 13.77 -2.48
C TYR A 69 10.04 13.14 -1.51
N TYR A 70 8.96 12.55 -2.02
CA TYR A 70 7.97 11.87 -1.16
C TYR A 70 8.51 10.55 -0.58
N LEU A 71 9.28 9.80 -1.34
CA LEU A 71 9.91 8.56 -0.86
C LEU A 71 10.95 8.84 0.22
N ASP A 72 11.72 9.93 0.15
CA ASP A 72 12.69 10.29 1.18
C ASP A 72 12.03 10.49 2.55
N ILE A 73 10.79 10.98 2.56
CA ILE A 73 10.04 11.21 3.80
C ILE A 73 9.42 9.90 4.33
N THR A 74 8.96 9.04 3.43
CA THR A 74 8.05 7.94 3.79
C THR A 74 8.71 6.57 3.80
N LEU A 75 9.71 6.35 2.95
CA LEU A 75 10.47 5.11 2.88
C LEU A 75 11.15 4.76 4.21
N PRO A 76 11.72 5.71 4.99
CA PRO A 76 12.31 5.38 6.29
C PRO A 76 11.29 4.82 7.29
N SER A 77 10.02 5.25 7.23
CA SER A 77 8.98 4.73 8.13
C SER A 77 8.55 3.31 7.74
N ILE A 78 8.45 3.04 6.44
CA ILE A 78 8.19 1.71 5.88
C ILE A 78 9.33 0.77 6.29
N GLU A 79 10.57 1.17 6.02
CA GLU A 79 11.79 0.43 6.38
C GLU A 79 11.83 0.10 7.88
N LYS A 80 11.62 1.10 8.73
CA LYS A 80 11.61 0.91 10.19
C LYS A 80 10.53 -0.09 10.60
N THR A 81 9.33 0.00 10.02
CA THR A 81 8.22 -0.90 10.34
C THR A 81 8.58 -2.33 9.98
N ILE A 82 9.05 -2.57 8.75
CA ILE A 82 9.36 -3.93 8.27
C ILE A 82 10.56 -4.51 9.03
N LYS A 83 11.61 -3.73 9.29
CA LYS A 83 12.75 -4.17 10.13
C LYS A 83 12.33 -4.59 11.53
N LEU A 84 11.45 -3.81 12.16
CA LEU A 84 10.93 -4.15 13.48
C LEU A 84 10.09 -5.42 13.44
N MET A 85 9.25 -5.60 12.41
CA MET A 85 8.50 -6.85 12.22
C MET A 85 9.45 -8.05 12.10
N MET A 86 10.46 -7.95 11.24
CA MET A 86 11.47 -8.99 11.06
C MET A 86 12.19 -9.35 12.37
N ALA A 87 12.45 -8.38 13.26
CA ALA A 87 13.08 -8.66 14.55
C ALA A 87 12.24 -9.57 15.48
N TYR A 88 10.91 -9.59 15.32
CA TYR A 88 10.03 -10.52 16.04
C TYR A 88 9.86 -11.84 15.29
N ILE A 89 9.75 -11.77 13.96
CA ILE A 89 9.48 -12.92 13.08
C ILE A 89 10.70 -13.85 13.00
N ASP A 90 11.92 -13.30 12.87
CA ASP A 90 13.17 -14.07 12.79
C ASP A 90 13.60 -14.63 14.16
N ASN A 91 12.88 -14.31 15.25
CA ASN A 91 13.26 -14.75 16.58
C ASN A 91 12.76 -16.18 16.86
N GLU A 92 13.61 -17.16 16.56
CA GLU A 92 13.36 -18.59 16.77
C GLU A 92 13.16 -18.99 18.24
N ALA A 93 13.52 -18.12 19.20
CA ALA A 93 13.27 -18.39 20.62
C ALA A 93 11.78 -18.33 20.99
N PHE A 94 10.94 -17.72 20.13
CA PHE A 94 9.51 -17.59 20.37
C PHE A 94 8.70 -18.51 19.44
N PRO A 95 7.64 -19.17 19.94
CA PRO A 95 6.70 -19.87 19.07
C PRO A 95 5.90 -18.86 18.21
N ALA A 96 5.38 -19.28 17.06
CA ALA A 96 4.69 -18.42 16.09
C ALA A 96 3.58 -17.54 16.70
N ARG A 97 2.81 -18.07 17.65
CA ARG A 97 1.80 -17.28 18.38
C ARG A 97 2.41 -16.12 19.15
N THR A 98 3.52 -16.35 19.86
CA THR A 98 4.20 -15.32 20.65
C THR A 98 4.87 -14.31 19.74
N GLN A 99 5.51 -14.76 18.65
CA GLN A 99 6.07 -13.88 17.61
C GLN A 99 5.00 -12.92 17.09
N TRP A 100 3.85 -13.44 16.66
CA TRP A 100 2.73 -12.65 16.14
C TRP A 100 2.16 -11.67 17.17
N THR A 101 1.85 -12.16 18.38
CA THR A 101 1.18 -11.36 19.42
C THR A 101 2.07 -10.20 19.86
N LEU A 102 3.34 -10.48 20.19
CA LEU A 102 4.28 -9.44 20.59
C LEU A 102 4.54 -8.44 19.46
N MET A 103 4.66 -8.92 18.22
CA MET A 103 4.86 -8.04 17.07
C MET A 103 3.71 -7.06 16.93
N VAL A 104 2.46 -7.55 16.89
CA VAL A 104 1.28 -6.69 16.68
C VAL A 104 1.07 -5.72 17.84
N GLU A 105 1.22 -6.17 19.08
CA GLU A 105 1.08 -5.34 20.28
C GLU A 105 2.13 -4.22 20.29
N ARG A 106 3.42 -4.58 20.18
CA ARG A 106 4.52 -3.61 20.26
C ARG A 106 4.53 -2.63 19.09
N LEU A 107 4.18 -3.09 17.88
CA LEU A 107 4.08 -2.18 16.74
C LEU A 107 2.80 -1.34 16.78
N GLY A 108 1.71 -1.84 17.36
CA GLY A 108 0.47 -1.09 17.56
C GLY A 108 0.62 0.05 18.57
N ASP A 109 1.38 -0.17 19.64
CA ASP A 109 1.69 0.85 20.65
C ASP A 109 2.53 2.00 20.08
N GLN A 110 3.33 1.72 19.05
CA GLN A 110 4.15 2.72 18.38
C GLN A 110 3.29 3.63 17.50
N GLY A 111 2.80 4.73 18.05
CA GLY A 111 2.10 5.77 17.28
C GLY A 111 0.59 5.66 17.27
N GLY A 112 0.00 4.90 18.20
CA GLY A 112 -1.45 4.91 18.46
C GLY A 112 -2.29 4.34 17.32
N MET A 113 -1.69 3.53 16.44
CA MET A 113 -2.34 2.98 15.26
C MET A 113 -1.96 1.52 15.07
N SER A 114 -2.97 0.68 14.79
CA SER A 114 -2.75 -0.74 14.54
C SER A 114 -1.87 -0.99 13.31
N LEU A 115 -1.09 -2.07 13.36
CA LEU A 115 -0.20 -2.47 12.26
C LEU A 115 -0.92 -2.61 10.90
N PRO A 116 -2.12 -3.22 10.79
CA PRO A 116 -2.85 -3.26 9.52
C PRO A 116 -3.18 -1.87 8.98
N THR A 117 -3.62 -0.95 9.84
CA THR A 117 -3.98 0.42 9.44
C THR A 117 -2.77 1.17 8.90
N ARG A 118 -1.60 0.96 9.50
CA ARG A 118 -0.34 1.53 9.01
C ARG A 118 -0.02 1.07 7.59
N PHE A 119 -0.21 -0.22 7.30
CA PHE A 119 -0.03 -0.74 5.94
C PHE A 119 -1.06 -0.21 4.95
N VAL A 120 -2.32 0.02 5.35
CA VAL A 120 -3.31 0.70 4.50
C VAL A 120 -2.79 2.07 4.06
N MET A 121 -2.27 2.87 5.00
CA MET A 121 -1.70 4.18 4.69
C MET A 121 -0.49 4.11 3.75
N TYR A 122 0.42 3.15 3.99
CA TYR A 122 1.57 2.94 3.11
C TYR A 122 1.15 2.57 1.69
N VAL A 123 0.20 1.64 1.56
CA VAL A 123 -0.33 1.22 0.26
C VAL A 123 -1.01 2.38 -0.45
N ASP A 124 -1.88 3.13 0.22
CA ASP A 124 -2.60 4.27 -0.36
C ASP A 124 -1.64 5.37 -0.85
N LEU A 125 -0.59 5.66 -0.07
CA LEU A 125 0.47 6.57 -0.46
C LEU A 125 1.20 6.04 -1.71
N LEU A 126 1.67 4.80 -1.70
CA LEU A 126 2.43 4.23 -2.80
C LEU A 126 1.61 4.17 -4.08
N VAL A 127 0.30 3.86 -4.00
CA VAL A 127 -0.62 3.95 -5.14
C VAL A 127 -0.67 5.37 -5.70
N GLN A 128 -0.72 6.39 -4.84
CA GLN A 128 -0.69 7.79 -5.29
C GLN A 128 0.63 8.15 -5.96
N LEU A 129 1.77 7.65 -5.46
CA LEU A 129 3.08 7.86 -6.07
C LEU A 129 3.18 7.19 -7.45
N VAL A 130 2.70 5.95 -7.59
CA VAL A 130 2.63 5.27 -8.89
C VAL A 130 1.77 6.06 -9.86
N ARG A 131 0.57 6.51 -9.43
CA ARG A 131 -0.30 7.35 -10.26
C ARG A 131 0.36 8.66 -10.66
N LEU A 132 1.05 9.33 -9.74
CA LEU A 132 1.75 10.58 -10.01
C LEU A 132 2.88 10.40 -11.03
N LEU A 133 3.62 9.30 -10.94
CA LEU A 133 4.68 8.94 -11.87
C LEU A 133 4.11 8.63 -13.27
N SER A 134 3.07 7.80 -13.34
CA SER A 134 2.46 7.31 -14.59
C SER A 134 1.44 8.26 -15.25
N ARG A 135 1.04 9.37 -14.60
CA ARG A 135 0.05 10.33 -15.14
C ARG A 135 0.50 10.94 -16.46
N HIS A 136 0.24 10.30 -17.60
CA HIS A 136 0.46 10.91 -18.90
C HIS A 136 -0.28 12.27 -18.96
N VAL A 137 0.32 13.31 -19.55
CA VAL A 137 -0.50 14.40 -20.12
C VAL A 137 -1.23 13.75 -21.29
N GLN A 138 -2.36 13.12 -20.99
CA GLN A 138 -3.35 12.73 -21.96
C GLN A 138 -4.47 13.73 -21.76
N THR A 139 -4.64 14.61 -22.75
CA THR A 139 -5.97 15.06 -23.15
C THR A 139 -6.96 13.91 -22.92
N PHE A 140 -7.95 14.16 -22.06
CA PHE A 140 -9.09 13.26 -21.84
C PHE A 140 -9.54 12.63 -23.17
N PRO A 141 -9.79 11.31 -23.24
CA PRO A 141 -11.05 10.81 -22.71
C PRO A 141 -11.05 9.38 -22.12
N LYS A 142 -11.92 9.22 -21.11
CA LYS A 142 -12.62 8.00 -20.65
C LYS A 142 -11.76 6.87 -20.05
N PHE A 143 -11.48 7.00 -18.74
CA PHE A 143 -11.20 5.85 -17.88
C PHE A 143 -12.43 4.95 -17.80
N VAL A 144 -12.29 3.73 -18.32
CA VAL A 144 -13.17 2.60 -18.01
C VAL A 144 -12.90 2.20 -16.56
N ASN A 145 -13.92 2.39 -15.73
CA ASN A 145 -14.00 2.00 -14.34
C ASN A 145 -14.28 0.48 -14.27
N TRP A 146 -13.43 -0.31 -13.60
CA TRP A 146 -13.70 -1.74 -13.41
C TRP A 146 -13.48 -2.27 -11.98
N SER A 147 -13.48 -1.44 -10.94
CA SER A 147 -13.42 -1.99 -9.57
C SER A 147 -14.20 -1.24 -8.49
N ILE A 148 -15.17 -0.38 -8.86
CA ILE A 148 -16.09 0.25 -7.88
C ILE A 148 -17.57 -0.03 -8.20
N MET A 149 -17.88 -0.94 -9.12
CA MET A 149 -19.25 -1.46 -9.25
C MET A 149 -19.36 -2.79 -8.51
N ASN A 150 -19.55 -2.72 -7.20
CA ASN A 150 -20.33 -3.70 -6.41
C ASN A 150 -20.61 -3.26 -4.97
N LEU A 151 -20.61 -1.95 -4.69
CA LEU A 151 -21.11 -1.40 -3.44
C LEU A 151 -21.87 -0.11 -3.73
N THR A 152 -23.12 -0.26 -4.17
CA THR A 152 -24.25 0.68 -4.03
C THR A 152 -25.41 0.17 -4.89
N GLY A 153 -26.10 -0.85 -4.38
CA GLY A 153 -27.53 -0.88 -4.59
C GLY A 153 -28.11 0.37 -3.91
N VAL A 154 -29.15 0.95 -4.51
CA VAL A 154 -29.86 2.19 -4.12
C VAL A 154 -29.32 3.49 -4.77
N SER A 155 -29.88 3.82 -5.95
CA SER A 155 -30.77 4.98 -6.14
C SER A 155 -30.74 5.48 -7.58
N SER A 156 -31.65 4.96 -8.41
CA SER A 156 -31.92 5.38 -9.78
C SER A 156 -32.95 6.53 -9.86
N ALA A 157 -32.91 7.49 -8.93
CA ALA A 157 -34.03 8.44 -8.76
C ALA A 157 -33.73 9.94 -8.93
N LEU A 158 -32.53 10.37 -9.34
CA LEU A 158 -32.23 11.81 -9.50
C LEU A 158 -31.44 12.12 -10.77
N ARG A 159 -32.04 11.90 -11.94
CA ARG A 159 -31.44 12.28 -13.22
C ARG A 159 -32.45 12.80 -14.24
N SER A 160 -33.37 13.69 -13.83
CA SER A 160 -34.38 14.25 -14.74
C SER A 160 -34.70 15.74 -14.56
N THR A 161 -33.78 16.60 -14.09
CA THR A 161 -34.11 18.04 -13.97
C THR A 161 -32.93 19.00 -14.03
N ILE A 162 -32.07 18.93 -15.05
CA ILE A 162 -31.23 20.09 -15.43
C ILE A 162 -31.09 20.14 -16.98
N PRO A 163 -31.67 21.13 -17.68
CA PRO A 163 -31.51 21.29 -19.12
C PRO A 163 -30.18 21.96 -19.49
N PRO A 164 -29.61 21.68 -20.68
CA PRO A 164 -28.27 22.14 -21.07
C PRO A 164 -28.21 23.62 -21.49
N LEU A 165 -27.14 24.30 -21.08
CA LEU A 165 -26.82 25.72 -21.28
C LEU A 165 -26.34 26.05 -22.72
N TRP A 166 -27.20 25.90 -23.72
CA TRP A 166 -26.87 26.28 -25.11
C TRP A 166 -27.80 27.36 -25.73
N ASN A 167 -28.52 28.15 -24.91
CA ASN A 167 -29.39 29.22 -25.40
C ASN A 167 -29.07 30.60 -24.79
N TYR A 168 -27.81 31.04 -24.87
CA TYR A 168 -27.47 32.45 -24.59
C TYR A 168 -26.40 32.97 -25.56
N TYR A 169 -26.69 32.93 -26.86
CA TYR A 169 -26.14 33.88 -27.85
C TYR A 169 -27.14 34.05 -29.00
N ALA A 170 -28.06 35.03 -28.84
CA ALA A 170 -28.71 35.79 -29.90
C ALA A 170 -29.28 37.06 -29.29
#